data_AF-A0A969UNF8-F1
#
_entry.id   AF-A0A969UNF8-F1
#
_cell.length_a   1.000
_cell.length_b   1.000
_cell.length_c   1.000
_cell.angle_alpha   90.00
_cell.angle_beta   90.00
_cell.angle_gamma   90.00
#
_symmetry.space_group_name_H-M   'P 1'
#
loop_
_entity.id
_entity.type
_entity.pdbx_description
1 polymer ?
#
loop_
_entity_poly.entity_id
_entity_poly.type
_entity_poly.pdbx_seq_one_letter_code
_entity_poly.pdbx_strand_id
1 'polypeptide(L)'
;MYFYGFFKASGLEGLKTSFASHEERVRLEEESGRTWEVLLLRDLGRSDVQAFLLYRITRPDSDYEYAWGRTYIAATSILVPKIIWSNKPLSKTKEGTEAIYGRGAYAMDRWESSNVFGLAGEAMLNFGPFSVPLFFAILGFLVGQVQRWLYTWHPSDTRMLILPMLINFCFVVLVSDLDNNLAFLVHHATLPFLVILLSSRSIPRLQHSPDFCLPKSPDIKALPKSYK
;
A
#
# COMPACT_ATOMS: atom_id res chain seq x y z
N MET A 1 14.15 -0.21 -3.85
CA MET A 1 14.44 -1.01 -2.64
C MET A 1 15.94 -1.07 -2.30
N TYR A 2 16.84 -1.28 -3.27
CA TYR A 2 18.30 -1.32 -3.06
C TYR A 2 18.88 -0.08 -2.34
N PHE A 3 18.79 1.09 -2.98
CA PHE A 3 19.28 2.36 -2.43
C PHE A 3 18.58 2.79 -1.13
N TYR A 4 17.27 2.55 -1.04
CA TYR A 4 16.51 2.73 0.19
C TYR A 4 17.02 1.82 1.32
N GLY A 5 17.54 0.65 0.97
CA GLY A 5 18.18 -0.28 1.89
C GLY A 5 19.42 0.33 2.55
N PHE A 6 20.31 0.97 1.78
CA PHE A 6 21.48 1.65 2.35
C PHE A 6 21.08 2.89 3.16
N PHE A 7 20.07 3.63 2.70
CA PHE A 7 19.52 4.75 3.47
C PHE A 7 18.99 4.32 4.84
N LYS A 8 18.28 3.19 4.92
CA LYS A 8 17.79 2.66 6.20
C LYS A 8 18.91 2.15 7.11
N ALA A 9 20.01 1.66 6.54
CA ALA A 9 21.14 1.12 7.30
C ALA A 9 22.03 2.24 7.87
N SER A 10 22.37 3.24 7.05
CA SER A 10 23.39 4.24 7.38
C SER A 10 22.95 5.68 7.06
N GLY A 11 21.65 5.94 6.94
CA GLY A 11 21.11 7.28 6.72
C GLY A 11 21.53 7.91 5.38
N LEU A 12 21.71 9.24 5.38
CA LEU A 12 22.11 10.00 4.19
C LEU A 12 23.52 9.65 3.70
N GLU A 13 24.41 9.17 4.58
CA GLU A 13 25.75 8.73 4.19
C GLU A 13 25.69 7.44 3.38
N GLY A 14 24.94 6.44 3.84
CA GLY A 14 24.72 5.20 3.07
C GLY A 14 24.13 5.45 1.69
N LEU A 15 23.26 6.46 1.55
CA LEU A 15 22.72 6.85 0.25
C LEU A 15 23.79 7.50 -0.64
N LYS A 16 24.55 8.49 -0.14
CA LYS A 16 25.60 9.16 -0.92
C LYS A 16 26.65 8.17 -1.44
N THR A 17 27.09 7.27 -0.57
CA THR A 17 28.12 6.30 -0.91
C THR A 17 27.59 5.18 -1.81
N SER A 18 26.28 4.88 -1.78
CA SER A 18 25.66 3.97 -2.75
C SER A 18 25.65 4.52 -4.19
N PHE A 19 25.76 5.84 -4.39
CA PHE A 19 25.93 6.47 -5.70
C PHE A 19 27.39 6.71 -6.07
N ALA A 20 28.33 6.49 -5.16
CA ALA A 20 29.75 6.68 -5.38
C ALA A 20 30.38 5.54 -6.19
N SER A 21 31.72 5.49 -6.24
CA SER A 21 32.51 4.53 -7.02
C SER A 21 32.20 3.07 -6.63
N HIS A 22 32.48 2.13 -7.54
CA HIS A 22 32.15 0.71 -7.35
C HIS A 22 32.78 0.11 -6.09
N GLU A 23 34.00 0.52 -5.72
CA GLU A 23 34.69 0.08 -4.50
C GLU A 23 33.98 0.51 -3.21
N GLU A 24 33.45 1.73 -3.18
CA GLU A 24 32.75 2.25 -2.00
C GLU A 24 31.39 1.55 -1.79
N ARG A 25 30.74 1.11 -2.88
CA ARG A 25 29.52 0.29 -2.81
C ARG A 25 29.80 -1.09 -2.24
N VAL A 26 30.86 -1.76 -2.69
CA VAL A 26 31.25 -3.09 -2.20
C VAL A 26 31.56 -3.06 -0.69
N ARG A 27 32.26 -2.03 -0.22
CA ARG A 27 32.50 -1.83 1.23
C ARG A 27 31.21 -1.68 2.03
N LEU A 28 30.24 -0.92 1.51
CA LEU A 28 28.93 -0.76 2.16
C LEU A 28 28.06 -2.00 2.08
N GLU A 29 28.15 -2.75 1.00
CA GLU A 29 27.48 -4.05 0.87
C GLU A 29 27.98 -5.04 1.93
N GLU A 30 29.29 -5.08 2.18
CA GLU A 30 29.91 -5.87 3.26
C GLU A 30 29.53 -5.36 4.66
N GLU A 31 29.59 -4.05 4.90
CA GLU A 31 29.33 -3.45 6.22
C GLU A 31 27.84 -3.49 6.60
N SER A 32 26.95 -3.30 5.63
CA SER A 32 25.49 -3.35 5.85
C SER A 32 24.87 -4.74 5.67
N GLY A 33 25.63 -5.70 5.12
CA GLY A 33 25.15 -7.02 4.73
C GLY A 33 24.04 -6.97 3.66
N ARG A 34 23.94 -5.89 2.87
CA ARG A 34 22.89 -5.68 1.87
C ARG A 34 23.43 -5.70 0.45
N THR A 35 23.67 -6.90 -0.07
CA THR A 35 23.93 -7.11 -1.49
C THR A 35 22.64 -7.19 -2.30
N TRP A 36 22.75 -7.12 -3.64
CA TRP A 36 21.60 -7.29 -4.54
C TRP A 36 20.98 -8.69 -4.39
N GLU A 37 21.81 -9.72 -4.12
CA GLU A 37 21.39 -11.08 -3.85
C GLU A 37 20.57 -11.15 -2.57
N VAL A 38 21.01 -10.47 -1.50
CA VAL A 38 20.23 -10.39 -0.25
C VAL A 38 18.93 -9.62 -0.45
N LEU A 39 18.91 -8.61 -1.31
CA LEU A 39 17.67 -7.89 -1.66
C LEU A 39 16.68 -8.84 -2.35
N LEU A 40 17.14 -9.59 -3.36
CA LEU A 40 16.33 -10.59 -4.03
C LEU A 40 15.93 -11.73 -3.09
N LEU A 41 16.85 -12.25 -2.29
CA LEU A 41 16.59 -13.30 -1.31
C LEU A 41 15.62 -12.84 -0.23
N ARG A 42 15.56 -11.54 0.07
CA ARG A 42 14.60 -10.98 1.04
C ARG A 42 13.23 -10.74 0.42
N ASP A 43 13.15 -10.40 -0.87
CA ASP A 43 11.88 -10.40 -1.61
C ASP A 43 11.38 -11.83 -1.89
N LEU A 44 12.29 -12.77 -2.17
CA LEU A 44 12.04 -14.21 -2.09
C LEU A 44 11.62 -14.57 -0.68
N GLY A 45 12.18 -13.96 0.36
CA GLY A 45 11.78 -14.16 1.76
C GLY A 45 10.28 -13.98 2.03
N ARG A 46 9.58 -13.09 1.31
CA ARG A 46 8.10 -13.00 1.43
C ARG A 46 7.41 -14.14 0.70
N SER A 47 7.89 -14.51 -0.49
CA SER A 47 7.41 -15.68 -1.23
C SER A 47 7.70 -16.99 -0.50
N ASP A 48 8.82 -17.07 0.22
CA ASP A 48 9.28 -18.20 1.02
C ASP A 48 8.45 -18.31 2.29
N VAL A 49 8.15 -17.20 2.96
CA VAL A 49 7.19 -17.19 4.09
C VAL A 49 5.81 -17.63 3.63
N GLN A 50 5.35 -17.17 2.46
CA GLN A 50 4.07 -17.60 1.88
C GLN A 50 4.09 -19.08 1.45
N ALA A 51 5.18 -19.56 0.85
CA ALA A 51 5.35 -20.94 0.44
C ALA A 51 5.45 -21.88 1.65
N PHE A 52 6.20 -21.48 2.68
CA PHE A 52 6.28 -22.20 3.94
C PHE A 52 4.93 -22.24 4.64
N LEU A 53 4.20 -21.12 4.66
CA LEU A 53 2.85 -21.07 5.19
C LEU A 53 1.93 -22.02 4.42
N LEU A 54 1.96 -22.00 3.08
CA LEU A 54 1.20 -22.91 2.24
C LEU A 54 1.53 -24.38 2.56
N TYR A 55 2.82 -24.71 2.66
CA TYR A 55 3.29 -26.02 3.06
C TYR A 55 2.78 -26.43 4.44
N ARG A 56 2.80 -25.53 5.42
CA ARG A 56 2.29 -25.82 6.76
C ARG A 56 0.80 -26.07 6.76
N ILE A 57 0.00 -25.24 6.08
CA ILE A 57 -1.48 -25.32 6.13
C ILE A 57 -2.05 -26.44 5.26
N THR A 58 -1.30 -26.94 4.27
CA THR A 58 -1.75 -28.02 3.37
C THR A 58 -1.35 -29.40 3.85
N ARG A 59 -0.46 -29.48 4.84
CA ARG A 59 -0.01 -30.74 5.42
C ARG A 59 -1.18 -31.48 6.11
N PRO A 60 -1.39 -32.79 5.85
CA PRO A 60 -2.45 -33.57 6.50
C PRO A 60 -2.32 -33.64 8.03
N ASP A 61 -1.10 -33.53 8.53
CA ASP A 61 -0.70 -33.53 9.94
C ASP A 61 -0.56 -32.11 10.51
N SER A 62 -1.10 -31.10 9.83
CA SER A 62 -1.05 -29.73 10.31
C SER A 62 -1.91 -29.54 11.56
N ASP A 63 -1.34 -28.88 12.57
CA ASP A 63 -2.01 -28.48 13.80
C ASP A 63 -2.59 -27.06 13.73
N TYR A 64 -2.43 -26.39 12.58
CA TYR A 64 -2.83 -25.00 12.39
C TYR A 64 -4.35 -24.90 12.18
N GLU A 65 -4.99 -24.06 12.98
CA GLU A 65 -6.40 -23.70 12.83
C GLU A 65 -6.51 -22.32 12.18
N TYR A 66 -7.32 -22.21 11.13
CA TYR A 66 -7.52 -20.95 10.44
C TYR A 66 -7.96 -19.82 11.38
N ALA A 67 -7.43 -18.63 11.12
CA ALA A 67 -7.68 -17.47 11.94
C ALA A 67 -9.11 -16.91 11.81
N TRP A 68 -9.84 -17.24 10.75
CA TRP A 68 -11.25 -16.83 10.53
C TRP A 68 -11.50 -15.32 10.69
N GLY A 69 -10.54 -14.50 10.29
CA GLY A 69 -10.62 -13.03 10.36
C GLY A 69 -10.07 -12.42 11.65
N ARG A 70 -9.57 -13.22 12.60
CA ARG A 70 -8.97 -12.69 13.84
C ARG A 70 -7.82 -11.72 13.57
N THR A 71 -7.00 -11.95 12.54
CA THR A 71 -5.91 -11.02 12.19
C THR A 71 -6.46 -9.66 11.72
N TYR A 72 -7.56 -9.66 10.96
CA TYR A 72 -8.20 -8.44 10.47
C TYR A 72 -8.88 -7.65 11.59
N ILE A 73 -9.55 -8.34 12.52
CA ILE A 73 -10.14 -7.70 13.71
C ILE A 73 -9.03 -7.11 14.59
N ALA A 74 -7.92 -7.84 14.77
CA ALA A 74 -6.79 -7.34 15.52
C ALA A 74 -6.15 -6.12 14.85
N ALA A 75 -6.03 -6.11 13.52
CA ALA A 75 -5.52 -4.98 12.77
C ALA A 75 -6.38 -3.71 12.94
N THR A 76 -7.71 -3.83 12.87
CA THR A 76 -8.60 -2.67 13.06
C THR A 76 -8.57 -2.14 14.50
N SER A 77 -8.32 -3.00 15.49
CA SER A 77 -8.18 -2.61 16.90
C SER A 77 -6.96 -1.71 17.19
N ILE A 78 -6.02 -1.57 16.24
CA ILE A 78 -4.86 -0.67 16.36
C ILE A 78 -5.30 0.80 16.43
N LEU A 79 -6.40 1.15 15.75
CA LEU A 79 -6.92 2.52 15.69
C LEU A 79 -7.47 3.01 17.05
N VAL A 80 -7.85 2.09 17.94
CA VAL A 80 -8.41 2.42 19.25
C VAL A 80 -7.28 2.46 20.28
N PRO A 81 -7.01 3.55 21.01
CA PRO A 81 -5.97 3.56 22.04
C PRO A 81 -6.21 2.51 23.14
N LYS A 82 -5.14 1.94 23.71
CA LYS A 82 -5.22 0.95 24.81
C LYS A 82 -5.94 1.48 26.06
N ILE A 83 -5.97 2.79 26.27
CA ILE A 83 -6.68 3.44 27.38
C ILE A 83 -8.19 3.21 27.27
N ILE A 84 -8.73 3.20 26.04
CA ILE A 84 -10.16 3.02 25.79
C ILE A 84 -10.52 1.53 25.73
N TRP A 85 -9.62 0.70 25.19
CA TRP A 85 -9.82 -0.73 25.07
C TRP A 85 -8.59 -1.48 25.60
N SER A 86 -8.66 -1.88 26.86
CA SER A 86 -7.56 -2.54 27.59
C SER A 86 -7.35 -3.98 27.13
N ASN A 87 -8.44 -4.72 26.92
CA ASN A 87 -8.44 -6.13 26.48
C ASN A 87 -8.51 -6.26 24.95
N LYS A 88 -7.51 -5.71 24.25
CA LYS A 88 -7.46 -5.82 22.78
C LYS A 88 -7.27 -7.28 22.34
N PRO A 89 -7.86 -7.68 21.20
CA PRO A 89 -7.57 -8.97 20.61
C PRO A 89 -6.08 -9.13 20.35
N LEU A 90 -5.59 -10.35 20.54
CA LEU A 90 -4.21 -10.73 20.26
C LEU A 90 -3.88 -10.43 18.80
N SER A 91 -2.71 -9.83 18.58
CA SER A 91 -2.32 -9.36 17.26
C SER A 91 -2.05 -10.52 16.31
N LYS A 92 -1.97 -10.20 15.02
CA LYS A 92 -1.48 -11.07 13.95
C LYS A 92 -0.21 -11.85 14.33
N THR A 93 0.64 -11.31 15.21
CA THR A 93 1.84 -12.00 15.69
C THR A 93 1.53 -13.36 16.30
N LYS A 94 0.40 -13.56 16.99
CA LYS A 94 0.02 -14.88 17.50
C LYS A 94 -0.21 -15.88 16.36
N GLU A 95 -1.14 -15.56 15.47
CA GLU A 95 -1.55 -16.46 14.39
C GLU A 95 -0.36 -16.77 13.45
N GLY A 96 0.48 -15.76 13.18
CA GLY A 96 1.70 -15.95 12.39
C GLY A 96 2.78 -16.77 13.10
N THR A 97 2.91 -16.64 14.43
CA THR A 97 3.86 -17.45 15.21
C THR A 97 3.42 -18.90 15.27
N GLU A 98 2.14 -19.16 15.50
CA GLU A 98 1.60 -20.52 15.54
C GLU A 98 1.65 -21.18 14.16
N ALA A 99 1.41 -20.42 13.08
CA ALA A 99 1.56 -20.93 11.73
C ALA A 99 3.02 -21.30 11.37
N ILE A 100 4.01 -20.59 11.93
CA ILE A 100 5.42 -20.83 11.57
C ILE A 100 6.06 -21.89 12.48
N TYR A 101 5.83 -21.79 13.78
CA TYR A 101 6.53 -22.57 14.80
C TYR A 101 5.69 -23.66 15.44
N GLY A 102 4.40 -23.76 15.08
CA GLY A 102 3.47 -24.77 15.60
C GLY A 102 2.55 -24.23 16.70
N ARG A 103 1.46 -24.96 16.95
CA ARG A 103 0.44 -24.56 17.90
C ARG A 103 1.00 -24.46 19.32
N GLY A 104 0.69 -23.37 20.02
CA GLY A 104 1.19 -23.12 21.37
C GLY A 104 2.62 -22.58 21.43
N ALA A 105 3.28 -22.35 20.29
CA ALA A 105 4.60 -21.71 20.25
C ALA A 105 4.57 -20.21 20.60
N TYR A 106 3.40 -19.57 20.52
CA TYR A 106 3.26 -18.17 20.88
C TYR A 106 3.39 -17.96 22.40
N ALA A 107 4.41 -17.20 22.78
CA ALA A 107 4.60 -16.71 24.15
C ALA A 107 4.77 -15.20 24.11
N MET A 108 3.82 -14.49 24.74
CA MET A 108 3.61 -13.03 24.68
C MET A 108 4.86 -12.18 24.98
N ASP A 109 5.91 -12.76 25.57
CA ASP A 109 7.16 -12.08 25.98
C ASP A 109 8.47 -12.83 25.61
N ARG A 110 8.42 -13.90 24.80
CA ARG A 110 9.64 -14.67 24.47
C ARG A 110 9.81 -14.98 22.98
N TRP A 111 8.72 -15.27 22.28
CA TRP A 111 8.80 -15.76 20.90
C TRP A 111 7.60 -15.29 20.09
N GLU A 112 7.86 -14.34 19.21
CA GLU A 112 6.88 -13.83 18.25
C GLU A 112 7.51 -13.71 16.86
N SER A 113 6.73 -14.05 15.85
CA SER A 113 7.09 -13.79 14.46
C SER A 113 6.67 -12.38 14.06
N SER A 114 7.66 -11.55 13.73
CA SER A 114 7.45 -10.22 13.13
C SER A 114 7.35 -10.27 11.60
N ASN A 115 7.00 -11.44 11.04
CA ASN A 115 6.94 -11.61 9.59
C ASN A 115 5.75 -10.86 9.00
N VAL A 116 6.01 -10.24 7.84
CA VAL A 116 5.00 -9.61 7.00
C VAL A 116 4.52 -10.64 6.00
N PHE A 117 3.27 -11.06 6.10
CA PHE A 117 2.74 -12.15 5.27
C PHE A 117 2.21 -11.61 3.94
N GLY A 118 1.83 -10.33 3.91
CA GLY A 118 1.24 -9.67 2.75
C GLY A 118 -0.19 -10.14 2.49
N LEU A 119 -0.83 -9.59 1.47
CA LEU A 119 -2.23 -9.87 1.13
C LEU A 119 -2.54 -11.36 1.03
N ALA A 120 -1.70 -12.09 0.28
CA ALA A 120 -1.89 -13.52 0.06
C ALA A 120 -1.65 -14.34 1.34
N GLY A 121 -0.57 -14.04 2.08
CA GLY A 121 -0.24 -14.78 3.30
C GLY A 121 -1.27 -14.54 4.40
N GLU A 122 -1.75 -13.31 4.59
CA GLU A 122 -2.81 -13.03 5.56
C GLU A 122 -4.14 -13.69 5.16
N ALA A 123 -4.49 -13.70 3.86
CA ALA A 123 -5.67 -14.43 3.38
C ALA A 123 -5.55 -15.94 3.68
N MET A 124 -4.37 -16.53 3.42
CA MET A 124 -4.08 -17.93 3.73
C MET A 124 -4.20 -18.27 5.21
N LEU A 125 -3.69 -17.40 6.10
CA LEU A 125 -3.82 -17.57 7.55
C LEU A 125 -5.30 -17.62 7.97
N ASN A 126 -6.14 -16.77 7.39
CA ASN A 126 -7.53 -16.63 7.83
C ASN A 126 -8.48 -17.64 7.21
N PHE A 127 -8.29 -18.01 5.94
CA PHE A 127 -9.28 -18.75 5.16
C PHE A 127 -8.66 -19.84 4.26
N GLY A 128 -7.34 -20.05 4.34
CA GLY A 128 -6.64 -21.03 3.53
C GLY A 128 -6.29 -20.56 2.11
N PRO A 129 -5.61 -21.43 1.33
CA PRO A 129 -5.00 -21.05 0.04
C PRO A 129 -6.01 -20.68 -1.04
N PHE A 130 -7.20 -21.27 -1.01
CA PHE A 130 -8.24 -20.99 -2.01
C PHE A 130 -8.87 -19.60 -1.87
N SER A 131 -8.65 -18.91 -0.74
CA SER A 131 -9.11 -17.54 -0.55
C SER A 131 -8.23 -16.51 -1.27
N VAL A 132 -6.99 -16.86 -1.62
CA VAL A 132 -6.01 -15.92 -2.20
C VAL A 132 -6.52 -15.22 -3.46
N PRO A 133 -7.11 -15.92 -4.46
CA PRO A 133 -7.66 -15.26 -5.65
C PRO A 133 -8.76 -14.23 -5.34
N LEU A 134 -9.59 -14.48 -4.32
CA LEU A 134 -10.63 -13.54 -3.89
C LEU A 134 -10.02 -12.23 -3.37
N PHE A 135 -8.97 -12.32 -2.55
CA PHE A 135 -8.29 -11.13 -2.03
C PHE A 135 -7.54 -10.37 -3.13
N PHE A 136 -6.96 -11.06 -4.11
CA PHE A 136 -6.41 -10.41 -5.31
C PHE A 136 -7.49 -9.75 -6.16
N ALA A 137 -8.70 -10.31 -6.24
CA ALA A 137 -9.82 -9.65 -6.92
C ALA A 137 -10.22 -8.34 -6.21
N ILE A 138 -10.20 -8.32 -4.87
CA ILE A 138 -10.42 -7.09 -4.08
C ILE A 138 -9.34 -6.05 -4.37
N LEU A 139 -8.06 -6.45 -4.44
CA LEU A 139 -6.98 -5.55 -4.85
C LEU A 139 -7.16 -5.06 -6.29
N GLY A 140 -7.54 -5.94 -7.22
CA GLY A 140 -7.82 -5.57 -8.60
C GLY A 140 -8.94 -4.54 -8.71
N PHE A 141 -10.00 -4.70 -7.92
CA PHE A 141 -11.05 -3.69 -7.79
C PHE A 141 -10.50 -2.36 -7.27
N LEU A 142 -9.71 -2.37 -6.20
CA LEU A 142 -9.09 -1.16 -5.64
C LEU A 142 -8.24 -0.43 -6.70
N VAL A 143 -7.35 -1.15 -7.39
CA VAL A 143 -6.50 -0.62 -8.45
C VAL A 143 -7.34 -0.04 -9.60
N GLY A 144 -8.36 -0.78 -10.04
CA GLY A 144 -9.28 -0.32 -11.09
C GLY A 144 -10.03 0.95 -10.70
N GLN A 145 -10.39 1.11 -9.43
CA GLN A 145 -11.03 2.33 -8.94
C GLN A 145 -10.07 3.53 -8.94
N VAL A 146 -8.83 3.34 -8.48
CA VAL A 146 -7.80 4.39 -8.52
C VAL A 146 -7.49 4.79 -9.96
N GLN A 147 -7.37 3.81 -10.85
CA GLN A 147 -7.17 4.04 -12.28
C GLN A 147 -8.34 4.81 -12.90
N ARG A 148 -9.58 4.45 -12.56
CA ARG A 148 -10.77 5.19 -13.00
C ARG A 148 -10.74 6.63 -12.51
N TRP A 149 -10.36 6.89 -11.27
CA TRP A 149 -10.23 8.26 -10.75
C TRP A 149 -9.15 9.06 -11.48
N LEU A 150 -8.01 8.45 -11.80
CA LEU A 150 -6.96 9.07 -12.61
C LEU A 150 -7.50 9.56 -13.98
N TYR A 151 -8.33 8.76 -14.65
CA TYR A 151 -8.85 9.09 -15.98
C TYR A 151 -10.11 9.97 -15.99
N THR A 152 -10.91 9.96 -14.91
CA THR A 152 -12.21 10.65 -14.88
C THR A 152 -12.18 11.99 -14.17
N TRP A 153 -11.21 12.23 -13.30
CA TRP A 153 -11.08 13.50 -12.60
C TRP A 153 -10.43 14.54 -13.52
N HIS A 154 -10.93 15.77 -13.45
CA HIS A 154 -10.39 16.88 -14.22
C HIS A 154 -8.99 17.26 -13.68
N PRO A 155 -8.02 17.68 -14.52
CA PRO A 155 -6.67 18.05 -14.06
C PRO A 155 -6.64 19.16 -13.00
N SER A 156 -7.62 20.06 -12.99
CA SER A 156 -7.77 21.13 -11.99
C SER A 156 -8.54 20.71 -10.73
N ASP A 157 -8.93 19.45 -10.61
CA ASP A 157 -9.64 18.94 -9.44
C ASP A 157 -8.68 18.78 -8.26
N THR A 158 -8.98 19.42 -7.13
CA THR A 158 -8.17 19.33 -5.90
C THR A 158 -8.01 17.90 -5.41
N ARG A 159 -8.95 16.99 -5.74
CA ARG A 159 -8.84 15.56 -5.40
C ARG A 159 -7.63 14.89 -6.05
N MET A 160 -7.10 15.41 -7.16
CA MET A 160 -5.86 14.90 -7.77
C MET A 160 -4.69 14.82 -6.78
N LEU A 161 -4.68 15.65 -5.74
CA LEU A 161 -3.64 15.65 -4.71
C LEU A 161 -3.56 14.35 -3.90
N ILE A 162 -4.66 13.59 -3.77
CA ILE A 162 -4.65 12.30 -3.05
C ILE A 162 -4.17 11.14 -3.92
N LEU A 163 -4.13 11.32 -5.24
CA LEU A 163 -3.92 10.24 -6.19
C LEU A 163 -2.52 9.60 -6.08
N PRO A 164 -1.41 10.34 -5.94
CA PRO A 164 -0.09 9.72 -5.74
C PRO A 164 -0.05 8.83 -4.50
N MET A 165 -0.71 9.25 -3.42
CA MET A 165 -0.83 8.47 -2.19
C MET A 165 -1.68 7.21 -2.42
N LEU A 166 -2.78 7.28 -3.17
CA LEU A 166 -3.62 6.12 -3.50
C LEU A 166 -2.90 5.11 -4.40
N ILE A 167 -2.10 5.58 -5.36
CA ILE A 167 -1.26 4.72 -6.20
C ILE A 167 -0.26 3.98 -5.32
N ASN A 168 0.43 4.69 -4.42
CA ASN A 168 1.35 4.06 -3.47
C ASN A 168 0.62 3.06 -2.55
N PHE A 169 -0.59 3.40 -2.10
CA PHE A 169 -1.41 2.52 -1.28
C PHE A 169 -1.73 1.19 -1.97
N CYS A 170 -1.93 1.17 -3.29
CA CYS A 170 -2.14 -0.08 -4.02
C CYS A 170 -0.93 -1.04 -3.91
N PHE A 171 0.30 -0.50 -3.98
CA PHE A 171 1.51 -1.30 -3.79
C PHE A 171 1.66 -1.76 -2.34
N VAL A 172 1.31 -0.89 -1.38
CA VAL A 172 1.34 -1.25 0.05
C VAL A 172 0.35 -2.39 0.33
N VAL A 173 -0.90 -2.31 -0.12
CA VAL A 173 -1.90 -3.38 0.06
C VAL A 173 -1.43 -4.72 -0.51
N LEU A 174 -0.74 -4.72 -1.64
CA LEU A 174 -0.19 -5.94 -2.23
C LEU A 174 0.87 -6.61 -1.31
N VAL A 175 1.72 -5.79 -0.71
CA VAL A 175 2.98 -6.22 -0.10
C VAL A 175 2.88 -6.39 1.42
N SER A 176 1.93 -5.71 2.06
CA SER A 176 1.78 -5.69 3.51
C SER A 176 0.42 -6.18 4.02
N ASP A 177 0.37 -6.43 5.33
CA ASP A 177 -0.80 -6.92 6.02
C ASP A 177 -1.77 -5.77 6.37
N LEU A 178 -2.98 -6.09 6.83
CA LEU A 178 -4.01 -5.08 7.08
C LEU A 178 -3.59 -4.03 8.12
N ASP A 179 -2.84 -4.42 9.15
CA ASP A 179 -2.33 -3.49 10.17
C ASP A 179 -1.41 -2.43 9.59
N ASN A 180 -0.47 -2.84 8.72
CA ASN A 180 0.42 -1.94 7.99
C ASN A 180 -0.37 -1.04 7.04
N ASN A 181 -1.38 -1.58 6.36
CA ASN A 181 -2.24 -0.83 5.44
C ASN A 181 -3.00 0.28 6.19
N LEU A 182 -3.56 -0.04 7.36
CA LEU A 182 -4.26 0.93 8.21
C LEU A 182 -3.32 1.99 8.77
N ALA A 183 -2.15 1.60 9.28
CA ALA A 183 -1.13 2.53 9.74
C ALA A 183 -0.68 3.47 8.60
N PHE A 184 -0.48 2.94 7.39
CA PHE A 184 -0.14 3.74 6.22
C PHE A 184 -1.21 4.80 5.93
N LEU A 185 -2.49 4.41 5.91
CA LEU A 185 -3.60 5.35 5.69
C LEU A 185 -3.64 6.43 6.77
N VAL A 186 -3.52 6.07 8.04
CA VAL A 186 -3.55 7.06 9.13
C VAL A 186 -2.39 8.04 9.01
N HIS A 187 -1.17 7.58 8.73
CA HIS A 187 -0.01 8.47 8.68
C HIS A 187 0.08 9.30 7.39
N HIS A 188 -0.29 8.71 6.24
CA HIS A 188 -0.05 9.34 4.93
C HIS A 188 -1.31 9.95 4.30
N ALA A 189 -2.51 9.47 4.64
CA ALA A 189 -3.75 10.02 4.09
C ALA A 189 -4.27 11.22 4.87
N THR A 190 -3.94 11.34 6.17
CA THR A 190 -4.47 12.42 7.02
C THR A 190 -4.15 13.80 6.46
N LEU A 191 -2.90 14.08 6.07
CA LEU A 191 -2.52 15.40 5.55
C LEU A 191 -3.17 15.74 4.19
N PRO A 192 -3.05 14.90 3.13
CA PRO A 192 -3.76 15.14 1.87
C PRO A 192 -5.26 15.30 2.06
N PHE A 193 -5.86 14.48 2.93
CA PHE A 193 -7.29 14.53 3.21
C PHE A 193 -7.69 15.86 3.87
N LEU A 194 -6.95 16.33 4.88
CA LEU A 194 -7.21 17.62 5.51
C LEU A 194 -7.02 18.78 4.53
N VAL A 195 -5.99 18.74 3.68
CA VAL A 195 -5.78 19.77 2.65
C VAL A 195 -6.97 19.82 1.70
N ILE A 196 -7.44 18.67 1.22
CA ILE A 196 -8.62 18.59 0.34
C ILE A 196 -9.86 19.10 1.09
N LEU A 197 -10.08 18.67 2.34
CA LEU A 197 -11.24 19.08 3.13
C LEU A 197 -11.30 20.59 3.35
N LEU A 198 -10.15 21.22 3.63
CA LEU A 198 -10.05 22.66 3.90
C LEU A 198 -10.00 23.51 2.62
N SER A 199 -9.47 22.97 1.52
CA SER A 199 -9.26 23.70 0.26
C SER A 199 -10.35 23.45 -0.77
N SER A 200 -11.17 22.42 -0.59
CA SER A 200 -12.26 22.11 -1.51
C SER A 200 -13.43 23.06 -1.27
N ARG A 201 -13.73 23.87 -2.28
CA ARG A 201 -15.04 24.50 -2.41
C ARG A 201 -15.92 23.57 -3.23
N SER A 202 -17.06 23.18 -2.68
CA SER A 202 -18.08 22.48 -3.45
C SER A 202 -18.59 23.41 -4.54
N ILE A 203 -18.13 23.21 -5.77
CA ILE A 203 -18.76 23.85 -6.93
C ILE A 203 -20.02 23.02 -7.19
N PRO A 204 -21.24 23.56 -6.97
CA PRO A 204 -22.44 22.86 -7.39
C PRO A 204 -22.30 22.59 -8.88
N ARG A 205 -22.54 21.34 -9.31
CA ARG A 205 -22.55 20.98 -10.73
C ARG A 205 -23.48 21.99 -11.41
N LEU A 206 -22.90 22.92 -12.18
CA LEU A 206 -23.67 23.71 -13.12
C LEU A 206 -24.34 22.67 -14.01
N GLN A 207 -25.65 22.52 -13.84
CA GLN A 207 -26.48 21.85 -14.83
C GLN A 207 -26.11 22.47 -16.16
N HIS A 208 -25.89 21.60 -17.14
CA HIS A 208 -25.52 21.94 -18.49
C HIS A 208 -26.57 22.92 -19.05
N SER A 209 -26.39 24.23 -18.89
CA SER A 209 -27.18 25.23 -19.60
C SER A 209 -26.72 25.19 -21.05
N PRO A 210 -27.61 24.91 -22.01
CA PRO A 210 -27.26 24.83 -23.43
C PRO A 210 -26.99 26.20 -24.08
N ASP A 211 -26.94 27.30 -23.32
CA ASP A 211 -26.99 28.66 -23.86
C ASP A 211 -25.62 29.33 -24.06
N PHE A 212 -24.56 28.57 -24.37
CA PHE A 212 -23.32 29.18 -24.89
C PHE A 212 -23.44 29.36 -26.41
N CYS A 213 -24.33 30.26 -26.81
CA CYS A 213 -24.32 30.84 -28.16
C CYS A 213 -22.97 31.54 -28.36
N LEU A 214 -22.17 31.01 -29.28
CA LEU A 214 -20.98 31.66 -29.81
C LEU A 214 -21.33 33.11 -30.21
N PRO A 215 -20.48 34.11 -29.90
CA PRO A 215 -20.69 35.45 -30.42
C PRO A 215 -20.69 35.38 -31.95
N LYS A 216 -21.80 35.84 -32.57
CA LYS A 216 -21.89 36.01 -34.03
C LYS A 216 -20.66 36.79 -34.50
N SER A 217 -19.98 36.24 -35.50
CA SER A 217 -18.86 36.92 -36.18
C SER A 217 -19.29 38.32 -36.60
N PRO A 218 -18.44 39.36 -36.41
CA PRO A 218 -18.76 40.67 -36.92
C PRO A 218 -18.89 40.62 -38.45
N ASP A 219 -20.02 41.12 -38.95
CA ASP A 219 -20.30 41.31 -40.38
C ASP A 219 -19.11 42.02 -41.04
N ILE A 220 -18.39 41.29 -41.89
CA ILE A 220 -17.38 41.86 -42.79
C ILE A 220 -18.14 42.63 -43.86
N LYS A 221 -18.34 43.93 -43.62
CA LYS A 221 -18.82 44.87 -44.64
C LYS A 221 -17.86 44.86 -45.83
N ALA A 222 -18.44 44.67 -47.00
CA ALA A 222 -17.79 44.69 -48.30
C ALA A 222 -16.86 45.90 -48.46
N LEU A 223 -15.61 45.63 -48.83
CA LEU A 223 -14.68 46.63 -49.33
C LEU A 223 -15.14 47.09 -50.73
N PRO A 224 -15.22 48.41 -51.01
CA PRO A 224 -15.55 48.89 -52.34
C PRO A 224 -14.35 48.70 -53.28
N LYS A 225 -14.59 48.03 -54.41
CA LYS A 225 -13.72 48.05 -55.59
C LYS A 225 -13.79 49.43 -56.24
N SER A 226 -12.70 50.19 -56.28
CA SER A 226 -12.33 51.06 -57.42
C SER A 226 -11.07 51.91 -57.18
N TYR A 227 -10.26 52.04 -58.25
CA TYR A 227 -9.10 52.92 -58.51
C TYR A 227 -7.75 52.43 -57.94
N LYS A 228 -6.70 52.12 -58.71
CA LYS A 228 -6.34 52.39 -60.12
C LYS A 228 -5.78 51.14 -60.79
#